data_AF-A0A1E2WLZ4-F1
#
_entry.id   AF-A0A1E2WLZ4-F1
#
_cell.length_a   1.000
_cell.length_b   1.000
_cell.length_c   1.000
_cell.angle_alpha   90.00
_cell.angle_beta   90.00
_cell.angle_gamma   90.00
#
_symmetry.space_group_name_H-M   'P 1'
#
loop_
_entity.id
_entity.type
_entity.pdbx_description
1 polymer ?
#
loop_
_entity_poly.entity_id
_entity_poly.type
_entity_poly.pdbx_seq_one_letter_code
_entity_poly.pdbx_strand_id
1 'polypeptide(L)'
;MMTYKGYTASIEVDVEAGILFGQVLDINDVITFKAKTVDEARQEFQISVDDYLAFCEELGEEPDKPFSGKLPFRTTPEHHRKIFIAAKKAGKSINAWMDEILTGAADKVINT
;
A
#
# COMPACT_ATOMS: atom_id res chain seq x y z
N MET A 1 -4.58 9.38 1.75
CA MET A 1 -3.30 8.73 1.41
C MET A 1 -2.54 9.58 0.42
N MET A 2 -1.21 9.59 0.49
CA MET A 2 -0.34 10.22 -0.50
C MET A 2 0.41 9.12 -1.25
N THR A 3 0.67 9.31 -2.54
CA THR A 3 1.44 8.37 -3.35
C THR A 3 2.57 9.08 -4.08
N TYR A 4 3.72 8.41 -4.19
CA TYR A 4 4.89 8.91 -4.93
C TYR A 4 5.77 7.75 -5.37
N LYS A 5 6.15 7.68 -6.65
CA LYS A 5 6.95 6.59 -7.25
C LYS A 5 6.47 5.16 -6.95
N GLY A 6 5.17 4.99 -6.69
CA GLY A 6 4.57 3.69 -6.36
C GLY A 6 4.57 3.34 -4.87
N TYR A 7 5.11 4.22 -4.01
CA TYR A 7 5.04 4.14 -2.55
C TYR A 7 3.84 4.92 -2.03
N THR A 8 3.31 4.51 -0.89
CA THR A 8 2.11 5.05 -0.26
C THR A 8 2.40 5.45 1.17
N ALA A 9 2.03 6.66 1.54
CA ALA A 9 2.16 7.14 2.92
C ALA A 9 0.82 7.43 3.60
N SER A 10 0.76 7.09 4.89
CA SER A 10 -0.21 7.67 5.83
C SER A 10 0.36 8.92 6.48
N ILE A 11 -0.53 9.81 6.91
CA ILE A 11 -0.21 10.90 7.82
C ILE A 11 -1.19 10.82 8.98
N GLU A 12 -0.67 10.93 10.19
CA GLU A 12 -1.43 11.07 11.43
C GLU A 12 -1.04 12.38 12.12
N VAL A 13 -1.97 12.93 12.89
CA VAL A 13 -1.70 14.13 13.70
C VAL A 13 -1.21 13.68 15.07
N ASP A 14 0.05 13.98 15.38
CA ASP A 14 0.58 13.84 16.73
C ASP A 14 0.22 15.11 17.52
N VAL A 15 -0.82 15.00 18.35
CA VAL A 15 -1.37 16.13 19.12
C VAL A 15 -0.41 16.56 20.24
N GLU A 16 0.35 15.64 20.82
CA GLU A 16 1.29 15.97 21.90
C GLU A 16 2.51 16.72 21.36
N ALA A 17 3.03 16.28 20.21
CA ALA A 17 4.16 16.93 19.55
C ALA A 17 3.75 18.12 18.68
N GLY A 18 2.47 18.28 18.35
CA GLY A 18 1.95 19.36 17.51
C GLY A 18 2.44 19.29 16.06
N ILE A 19 2.60 18.08 15.53
CA ILE A 19 3.14 17.81 14.19
C ILE A 19 2.28 16.79 13.44
N LEU A 20 2.51 16.73 12.14
CA LEU A 20 2.10 15.62 11.29
C LEU A 20 3.21 14.57 11.30
N PHE A 21 2.86 13.34 11.66
CA PHE A 21 3.73 12.18 11.57
C PHE A 21 3.31 11.35 10.37
N GLY A 22 4.25 11.02 9.48
CA GLY A 22 3.99 10.22 8.30
C GLY A 22 4.84 8.97 8.26
N GLN A 23 4.28 7.91 7.67
CA GLN A 23 4.94 6.62 7.49
C GLN A 23 4.63 6.07 6.09
N VAL A 24 5.64 5.52 5.43
CA VAL A 24 5.47 4.75 4.19
C VAL A 24 4.96 3.35 4.57
N LEU A 25 3.84 2.94 3.99
CA LEU A 25 3.06 1.78 4.43
C LEU A 25 3.41 0.50 3.68
N ASP A 26 3.89 0.62 2.47
CA ASP A 26 3.91 -0.46 1.49
C ASP A 26 5.31 -1.03 1.27
N ILE A 27 6.15 -1.01 2.30
CA ILE A 27 7.50 -1.59 2.32
C ILE A 27 7.77 -2.26 3.67
N ASN A 28 8.74 -3.18 3.73
CA ASN A 28 9.19 -3.77 5.00
C ASN A 28 10.15 -2.83 5.74
N ASP A 29 10.90 -2.02 5.00
CA ASP A 29 11.73 -0.96 5.59
C ASP A 29 10.88 0.11 6.27
N VAL A 30 11.43 0.72 7.33
CA VAL A 30 10.71 1.76 8.07
C VAL A 30 11.16 3.13 7.59
N ILE A 31 10.34 3.75 6.73
CA ILE A 31 10.51 5.14 6.31
C ILE A 31 9.45 5.99 7.01
N THR A 32 9.90 6.97 7.79
CA THR A 32 9.03 7.91 8.51
C THR A 32 9.47 9.34 8.29
N PHE A 33 8.53 10.27 8.34
CA PHE A 33 8.78 11.70 8.15
C PHE A 33 7.89 12.52 9.08
N LYS A 34 8.26 13.78 9.29
CA LYS A 34 7.56 14.70 10.18
C LYS A 34 7.42 16.06 9.50
N ALA A 35 6.29 16.72 9.71
CA ALA A 35 6.01 18.02 9.12
C ALA A 35 5.07 18.85 9.99
N LYS A 36 4.99 20.16 9.76
CA LYS A 36 4.02 21.04 10.44
C LYS A 36 2.79 21.33 9.60
N THR A 37 2.92 21.19 8.28
CA THR A 37 1.82 21.41 7.33
C THR A 37 1.68 20.23 6.38
N VAL A 38 0.52 20.10 5.75
CA VAL A 38 0.27 19.03 4.77
C VAL A 38 1.20 19.15 3.55
N ASP A 39 1.53 20.37 3.13
CA ASP A 39 2.44 20.59 2.00
C ASP A 39 3.88 20.22 2.34
N GLU A 40 4.35 20.57 3.54
CA GLU A 40 5.62 20.06 4.06
C GLU A 40 5.58 18.53 4.16
N ALA A 41 4.49 17.93 4.63
CA ALA A 41 4.38 16.48 4.73
C ALA A 41 4.49 15.78 3.37
N ARG A 42 3.93 16.38 2.30
CA ARG A 42 4.10 15.89 0.93
C ARG A 42 5.55 15.98 0.47
N GLN A 43 6.21 17.09 0.76
CA GLN A 43 7.60 17.29 0.38
C GLN A 43 8.53 16.32 1.12
N GLU A 44 8.41 16.23 2.45
CA GLU A 44 9.20 15.33 3.29
C GLU A 44 8.96 13.87 2.95
N PHE A 45 7.74 13.49 2.56
CA PHE A 45 7.46 12.16 2.02
C PHE A 45 8.27 11.89 0.74
N GLN A 46 8.24 12.81 -0.24
CA GLN A 46 8.98 12.64 -1.50
C GLN A 46 10.49 12.53 -1.26
N ILE A 47 11.03 13.40 -0.40
CA ILE A 47 12.44 13.38 -0.01
C ILE A 47 12.80 12.02 0.63
N SER A 48 12.01 11.56 1.61
CA SER A 48 12.27 10.31 2.31
C SER A 48 12.26 9.09 1.38
N VAL A 49 11.37 9.08 0.37
CA VAL A 49 11.34 8.03 -0.67
C VAL A 49 12.54 8.15 -1.60
N ASP A 50 12.92 9.35 -2.03
CA ASP A 50 14.06 9.55 -2.92
C ASP A 50 15.39 9.18 -2.24
N ASP A 51 15.54 9.53 -0.96
CA ASP A 51 16.70 9.16 -0.14
C ASP A 51 16.78 7.64 0.05
N TYR A 52 15.65 6.97 0.27
CA TYR A 52 15.59 5.52 0.35
C TYR A 52 16.04 4.84 -0.94
N LEU A 53 15.52 5.30 -2.08
CA LEU A 53 15.88 4.75 -3.39
C LEU A 53 17.37 4.96 -3.70
N ALA A 54 17.90 6.14 -3.39
CA ALA A 54 19.33 6.43 -3.55
C ALA A 54 20.19 5.56 -2.63
N PHE A 55 19.76 5.32 -1.40
CA PHE A 55 20.46 4.46 -0.45
C PHE A 55 20.50 2.99 -0.93
N CYS A 56 19.38 2.46 -1.45
CA CYS A 56 19.36 1.13 -2.06
C CYS A 56 20.31 1.04 -3.26
N GLU A 57 20.35 2.07 -4.12
CA GLU A 57 21.25 2.13 -5.27
C GLU A 57 22.74 2.13 -4.83
N GLU A 58 23.09 2.90 -3.80
CA GLU A 58 24.46 2.95 -3.24
C GLU A 58 24.91 1.59 -2.71
N LEU A 59 24.00 0.85 -2.06
CA LEU A 59 24.28 -0.49 -1.55
C LEU A 59 24.25 -1.58 -2.65
N GLY A 60 23.79 -1.26 -3.85
CA GLY A 60 23.56 -2.23 -4.92
C GLY A 60 22.42 -3.21 -4.60
N GLU A 61 21.49 -2.82 -3.75
CA GLU A 61 20.32 -3.60 -3.34
C GLU A 61 19.09 -3.18 -4.15
N GLU A 62 18.18 -4.13 -4.42
CA GLU A 62 16.87 -3.76 -4.97
C GLU A 62 16.02 -3.15 -3.86
N PRO A 63 15.44 -1.95 -4.05
CA PRO A 63 14.50 -1.39 -3.07
C PRO A 63 13.28 -2.30 -2.95
N ASP A 64 12.66 -2.30 -1.77
CA ASP A 64 11.43 -3.06 -1.54
C ASP A 64 10.38 -2.66 -2.57
N LYS A 65 9.92 -3.67 -3.31
CA LYS A 65 8.86 -3.51 -4.30
C LYS A 65 7.52 -3.50 -3.57
N PRO A 66 6.79 -2.37 -3.57
CA PRO A 66 5.62 -2.26 -2.70
C PRO A 66 4.50 -3.24 -3.04
N PHE A 67 4.33 -3.54 -4.32
CA PHE A 67 3.26 -4.41 -4.81
C PHE A 67 3.80 -5.34 -5.89
N SER A 68 4.03 -6.61 -5.53
CA SER A 68 4.50 -7.64 -6.47
C SER A 68 3.40 -8.24 -7.36
N GLY A 69 2.14 -7.87 -7.13
CA GLY A 69 0.96 -8.50 -7.74
C GLY A 69 0.68 -9.93 -7.26
N LYS A 70 1.54 -10.49 -6.38
CA LYS A 70 1.37 -11.81 -5.79
C LYS A 70 0.75 -11.66 -4.41
N LEU A 71 -0.50 -12.12 -4.26
CA LEU A 71 -1.22 -12.09 -2.99
C LEU A 71 -1.48 -13.53 -2.50
N PRO A 72 -0.66 -14.08 -1.58
CA PRO A 72 -0.91 -15.39 -0.99
C PRO A 72 -2.23 -15.37 -0.20
N PHE A 73 -3.21 -16.18 -0.62
CA PHE A 73 -4.53 -16.19 0.00
C PHE A 73 -4.77 -17.49 0.76
N ARG A 74 -4.91 -17.40 2.09
CA ARG A 74 -5.34 -18.51 2.95
C ARG A 74 -6.80 -18.33 3.33
N THR A 75 -7.58 -19.40 3.25
CA THR A 75 -9.01 -19.37 3.58
C THR A 75 -9.50 -20.75 4.03
N THR A 76 -10.76 -20.83 4.45
CA THR A 76 -11.39 -22.10 4.84
C THR A 76 -11.91 -22.86 3.61
N PRO A 77 -12.08 -24.20 3.67
CA PRO A 77 -12.68 -24.96 2.57
C PRO A 77 -14.07 -24.44 2.16
N GLU A 78 -14.86 -23.98 3.13
CA GLU A 78 -16.19 -23.42 2.87
C GLU A 78 -16.11 -22.13 2.05
N HIS A 79 -15.24 -21.19 2.44
CA HIS A 79 -15.04 -19.94 1.70
C HIS A 79 -14.45 -20.19 0.31
N HIS A 80 -13.48 -21.09 0.20
CA HIS A 80 -12.92 -21.49 -1.09
C HIS A 80 -14.02 -22.03 -2.03
N ARG A 81 -14.92 -22.88 -1.53
CA ARG A 81 -16.06 -23.37 -2.33
C ARG A 81 -16.98 -22.24 -2.79
N LYS A 82 -17.32 -21.30 -1.92
CA LYS A 82 -18.16 -20.14 -2.26
C LYS A 82 -17.51 -19.28 -3.35
N ILE A 83 -16.23 -18.96 -3.20
CA ILE A 83 -15.43 -18.20 -4.18
C ILE A 83 -15.37 -18.93 -5.52
N PHE A 84 -15.10 -20.24 -5.52
CA PHE A 84 -15.07 -21.05 -6.73
C PHE A 84 -16.40 -21.02 -7.50
N ILE A 85 -17.52 -21.21 -6.80
CA ILE A 85 -18.85 -21.19 -7.42
C ILE A 85 -19.15 -19.82 -8.02
N ALA A 86 -18.82 -18.73 -7.32
CA ALA A 86 -19.02 -17.38 -7.81
C ALA A 86 -18.17 -17.08 -9.05
N ALA A 87 -16.88 -17.42 -9.02
CA ALA A 87 -15.98 -17.27 -10.17
C ALA A 87 -16.48 -18.07 -11.39
N LYS A 88 -16.94 -19.32 -11.19
CA LYS A 88 -17.51 -20.15 -12.25
C LYS A 88 -18.77 -19.56 -12.86
N LYS A 89 -19.69 -19.04 -12.03
CA LYS A 89 -20.90 -18.36 -12.52
C LYS A 89 -20.58 -17.10 -13.33
N ALA A 90 -19.49 -16.41 -12.99
CA ALA A 90 -19.00 -15.24 -13.71
C ALA A 90 -18.16 -15.59 -14.95
N GLY A 91 -17.88 -16.87 -15.23
CA GLY A 91 -17.04 -17.29 -16.35
C GLY A 91 -15.55 -16.94 -16.19
N LYS A 92 -15.08 -16.73 -14.95
CA LYS A 92 -13.72 -16.25 -14.64
C LYS A 92 -12.90 -17.31 -13.90
N SER A 93 -11.58 -17.17 -13.92
CA SER A 93 -10.71 -17.87 -12.96
C SER A 93 -10.98 -17.33 -11.55
N ILE A 94 -10.63 -18.11 -10.51
CA ILE A 94 -10.75 -17.64 -9.12
C ILE A 94 -9.97 -16.33 -8.93
N ASN A 95 -8.71 -16.27 -9.40
CA ASN A 95 -7.88 -15.07 -9.24
C ASN A 95 -8.47 -13.86 -9.96
N ALA A 96 -8.94 -14.01 -11.20
CA ALA A 96 -9.53 -12.89 -11.95
C ALA A 96 -10.84 -12.39 -11.31
N TRP A 97 -11.66 -13.31 -10.77
CA TRP A 97 -12.87 -12.93 -10.06
C TRP A 97 -12.56 -12.24 -8.71
N MET A 98 -11.59 -12.77 -7.95
CA MET A 98 -11.16 -12.16 -6.69
C MET A 98 -10.57 -10.77 -6.93
N ASP A 99 -9.71 -10.61 -7.93
CA ASP A 99 -9.07 -9.34 -8.27
C ASP A 99 -10.10 -8.23 -8.53
N GLU A 100 -11.11 -8.51 -9.36
CA GLU A 100 -12.20 -7.57 -9.63
C GLU A 100 -13.01 -7.20 -8.39
N ILE A 101 -13.44 -8.20 -7.61
CA ILE A 101 -14.30 -7.99 -6.45
C ILE A 101 -13.54 -7.28 -5.32
N LEU A 102 -12.29 -7.67 -5.06
CA LEU A 102 -11.46 -7.09 -4.02
C LEU A 102 -11.02 -5.67 -4.38
N THR A 103 -10.66 -5.40 -5.64
CA THR A 103 -10.34 -4.05 -6.10
C THR A 103 -11.55 -3.13 -5.97
N GLY A 104 -12.72 -3.55 -6.47
CA GLY A 104 -13.93 -2.75 -6.35
C GLY A 104 -14.42 -2.54 -4.90
N ALA A 105 -14.07 -3.44 -3.98
CA ALA A 105 -14.31 -3.25 -2.55
C ALA A 105 -13.29 -2.28 -1.93
N ALA A 106 -12.01 -2.40 -2.29
CA ALA A 106 -10.93 -1.52 -1.83
C ALA A 106 -11.16 -0.07 -2.27
N ASP A 107 -11.52 0.17 -3.53
CA ASP A 107 -11.80 1.51 -4.06
C ASP A 107 -12.89 2.22 -3.26
N LYS A 108 -13.91 1.50 -2.78
CA LYS A 108 -14.96 2.07 -1.94
C LYS A 108 -14.41 2.54 -0.59
N VAL A 109 -13.49 1.78 0.00
CA VAL A 109 -12.87 2.14 1.27
C VAL A 109 -11.89 3.30 1.09
N ILE A 110 -11.09 3.29 0.03
CA ILE A 110 -10.08 4.33 -0.24
C ILE A 110 -10.74 5.69 -0.53
N ASN A 111 -11.89 5.69 -1.21
CA ASN A 111 -12.59 6.90 -1.65
C ASN A 111 -13.71 7.37 -0.69
N THR A 112 -13.84 6.75 0.49
CA THR A 112 -14.75 7.21 1.56
C THR A 112 -13.97 8.04 2.57
#